data_AF-A0A316NW28-F1
#
_entry.id   AF-A0A316NW28-F1
#
_cell.length_a   1.000
_cell.length_b   1.000
_cell.length_c   1.000
_cell.angle_alpha   90.00
_cell.angle_beta   90.00
_cell.angle_gamma   90.00
#
_symmetry.space_group_name_H-M   'P 1'
#
loop_
_entity.id
_entity.type
_entity.pdbx_description
1 polymer ?
#
loop_
_entity_poly.entity_id
_entity_poly.type
_entity_poly.pdbx_seq_one_letter_code
_entity_poly.pdbx_strand_id
1 'polypeptide(L)'
;MKKIFLLAGILLLTAGSVFAYSMPRWGMTSVDVYIEENEFSNAVQRAFEAWAQASNGKLRFRFYTTRFASNNAPIKVSFVNEQAPYYITRSKRHETTGYFTNMEDGFINAARVQIYTQTREKRPVTSEEVYNSMLNEVGYILGLEKLFGQCDPPSVMCMDQVGLHNSLTERDRELLIEKYERSSNDIKEMKSKQNKNR
;
A
#
# COMPACT_ATOMS: atom_id res chain seq x y z
N MET A 1 36.63 17.39 35.74
CA MET A 1 35.34 17.90 35.21
C MET A 1 35.33 18.24 33.71
N LYS A 2 36.44 18.18 32.96
CA LYS A 2 36.45 18.45 31.50
C LYS A 2 36.02 17.27 30.61
N LYS A 3 36.06 16.04 31.13
CA LYS A 3 35.72 14.81 30.38
C LYS A 3 34.21 14.55 30.24
N ILE A 4 33.39 15.10 31.14
CA ILE A 4 31.93 14.95 31.13
C ILE A 4 31.29 15.81 30.04
N PHE A 5 31.81 17.02 29.80
CA PHE A 5 31.35 17.89 28.71
C PHE A 5 31.62 17.31 27.32
N LEU A 6 32.71 16.54 27.17
CA LEU A 6 33.05 15.87 25.92
C LEU A 6 32.10 14.70 25.61
N LEU A 7 31.66 13.96 26.64
CA LEU A 7 30.65 12.90 26.51
C LEU A 7 29.25 13.45 26.20
N ALA A 8 28.86 14.57 26.81
CA ALA A 8 27.59 15.24 26.50
C ALA A 8 27.55 15.82 25.08
N GLY A 9 28.67 16.34 24.58
CA GLY A 9 28.79 16.85 23.21
C GLY A 9 28.68 15.75 22.13
N ILE A 10 29.21 14.55 22.41
CA ILE A 10 29.11 13.41 21.49
C ILE A 10 27.68 12.84 21.45
N LEU A 11 26.98 12.82 22.59
CA LEU A 11 25.59 12.35 22.67
C LEU A 11 24.58 13.29 21.96
N LEU A 12 24.88 14.60 21.90
CA LEU A 12 24.08 15.58 21.18
C LEU A 12 24.33 15.57 19.66
N LEU A 13 25.49 15.11 19.20
CA LEU A 13 25.79 14.96 17.76
C LEU A 13 25.17 13.70 17.14
N THR A 14 24.75 12.73 17.96
CA THR A 14 23.97 11.56 17.51
C THR A 14 22.46 11.76 17.58
N ALA A 15 21.98 12.94 18.00
CA ALA A 15 20.61 13.37 17.72
C ALA A 15 20.49 13.75 16.23
N GLY A 16 20.87 12.83 15.35
CA GLY A 16 20.54 12.93 13.94
C GLY A 16 19.02 12.93 13.87
N SER A 17 18.46 14.02 13.38
CA SER A 17 17.07 14.08 12.96
C SER A 17 16.87 12.92 11.99
N VAL A 18 16.28 11.83 12.45
CA VAL A 18 15.76 10.80 11.55
C VAL A 18 14.63 11.51 10.83
N PHE A 19 14.91 12.02 9.62
CA PHE A 19 13.86 12.40 8.70
C PHE A 19 13.05 11.13 8.49
N ALA A 20 11.86 11.08 9.09
CA ALA A 20 10.96 9.95 8.95
C ALA A 20 10.52 9.89 7.49
N TYR A 21 11.24 9.10 6.69
CA TYR A 21 10.93 8.80 5.31
C TYR A 21 9.45 8.43 5.22
N SER A 22 8.67 9.31 4.60
CA SER A 22 7.26 9.07 4.39
C SER A 22 7.16 8.09 3.22
N MET A 23 6.69 6.87 3.50
CA MET A 23 6.58 5.88 2.45
C MET A 23 5.67 6.36 1.33
N PRO A 24 5.89 5.90 0.10
CA PRO A 24 5.14 6.38 -1.04
C PRO A 24 3.65 6.05 -0.96
N ARG A 25 2.84 6.91 -1.57
CA ARG A 25 1.36 6.81 -1.61
C ARG A 25 0.82 7.31 -2.94
N TRP A 26 -0.44 7.02 -3.22
CA TRP A 26 -1.12 7.61 -4.36
C TRP A 26 -1.35 9.10 -4.14
N GLY A 27 -0.97 9.94 -5.10
CA GLY A 27 -1.23 11.38 -5.06
C GLY A 27 -2.67 11.76 -5.41
N MET A 28 -3.46 10.80 -5.91
CA MET A 28 -4.85 11.00 -6.33
C MET A 28 -5.80 10.20 -5.42
N THR A 29 -6.97 10.76 -5.16
CA THR A 29 -8.02 10.11 -4.36
C THR A 29 -8.80 9.06 -5.14
N SER A 30 -8.83 9.14 -6.47
CA SER A 30 -9.44 8.15 -7.36
C SER A 30 -8.36 7.48 -8.20
N VAL A 31 -8.27 6.15 -8.10
CA VAL A 31 -7.26 5.36 -8.80
C VAL A 31 -7.94 4.39 -9.76
N ASP A 32 -7.50 4.38 -11.01
CA ASP A 32 -8.03 3.47 -12.02
C ASP A 32 -7.38 2.08 -11.87
N VAL A 33 -8.23 1.04 -11.89
CA VAL A 33 -7.82 -0.35 -11.71
C VAL A 33 -8.30 -1.15 -12.91
N TYR A 34 -7.35 -1.66 -13.70
CA TYR A 34 -7.66 -2.68 -14.69
C TYR A 34 -7.63 -4.05 -14.02
N ILE A 35 -8.72 -4.80 -14.15
CA ILE A 35 -8.80 -6.20 -13.72
C ILE A 35 -9.05 -7.03 -14.97
N GLU A 36 -8.12 -7.92 -15.31
CA GLU A 36 -8.33 -8.88 -16.38
C GLU A 36 -9.60 -9.70 -16.14
N GLU A 37 -10.34 -10.00 -17.21
CA GLU A 37 -11.59 -10.75 -17.12
C GLU A 37 -11.33 -12.20 -16.71
N ASN A 38 -11.91 -12.62 -15.59
CA ASN A 38 -11.72 -13.93 -14.99
C ASN A 38 -12.85 -14.25 -14.00
N GLU A 39 -13.03 -15.52 -13.64
CA GLU A 39 -14.01 -15.94 -12.62
C GLU A 39 -13.76 -15.31 -11.25
N PHE A 40 -12.52 -14.94 -10.93
CA PHE A 40 -12.15 -14.33 -9.65
C PHE A 40 -12.16 -12.78 -9.66
N SER A 41 -12.51 -12.13 -10.77
CA SER A 41 -12.47 -10.65 -10.87
C SER A 41 -13.35 -9.96 -9.81
N ASN A 42 -14.48 -10.59 -9.43
CA ASN A 42 -15.34 -10.07 -8.35
C ASN A 42 -14.64 -10.09 -6.98
N ALA A 43 -13.89 -11.16 -6.67
CA ALA A 43 -13.13 -11.29 -5.42
C ALA A 43 -12.07 -10.18 -5.30
N VAL A 44 -11.39 -9.90 -6.41
CA VAL A 44 -10.42 -8.80 -6.51
C VAL A 44 -11.11 -7.47 -6.24
N GLN A 45 -12.21 -7.18 -6.94
CA GLN A 45 -12.96 -5.94 -6.77
C GLN A 45 -13.41 -5.73 -5.32
N ARG A 46 -13.93 -6.76 -4.67
CA ARG A 46 -14.34 -6.72 -3.25
C ARG A 46 -13.19 -6.36 -2.31
N ALA A 47 -11.98 -6.87 -2.56
CA ALA A 47 -10.82 -6.52 -1.74
C ALA A 47 -10.46 -5.03 -1.88
N PHE A 48 -10.50 -4.47 -3.09
CA PHE A 48 -10.34 -3.03 -3.29
C PHE A 48 -11.44 -2.22 -2.59
N GLU A 49 -12.69 -2.65 -2.69
CA GLU A 49 -13.82 -1.97 -2.05
C GLU A 49 -13.71 -1.96 -0.52
N ALA A 50 -13.21 -3.05 0.09
CA ALA A 50 -12.95 -3.10 1.53
C ALA A 50 -12.00 -1.98 1.98
N TRP A 51 -10.89 -1.77 1.24
CA TRP A 51 -9.95 -0.69 1.51
C TRP A 51 -10.53 0.70 1.22
N ALA A 52 -11.34 0.85 0.16
CA ALA A 52 -12.02 2.11 -0.13
C ALA A 52 -12.96 2.52 1.01
N GLN A 53 -13.74 1.56 1.55
CA GLN A 53 -14.63 1.78 2.69
C GLN A 53 -13.83 2.14 3.96
N ALA A 54 -12.76 1.40 4.25
CA ALA A 54 -11.86 1.67 5.39
C ALA A 54 -11.19 3.05 5.32
N SER A 55 -11.01 3.61 4.11
CA SER A 55 -10.37 4.92 3.92
C SER A 55 -11.22 6.13 4.34
N ASN A 56 -12.49 5.91 4.72
CA ASN A 56 -13.45 6.97 5.01
C ASN A 56 -13.55 8.00 3.86
N GLY A 57 -13.59 7.50 2.62
CA GLY A 57 -13.76 8.31 1.41
C GLY A 57 -12.49 8.97 0.85
N LYS A 58 -11.33 8.75 1.47
CA LYS A 58 -10.04 9.26 0.97
C LYS A 58 -9.56 8.54 -0.29
N LEU A 59 -9.95 7.27 -0.45
CA LEU A 59 -9.65 6.45 -1.61
C LEU A 59 -10.92 6.00 -2.30
N ARG A 60 -10.87 5.99 -3.63
CA ARG A 60 -11.91 5.47 -4.52
C ARG A 60 -11.23 4.72 -5.66
N PHE A 61 -11.86 3.64 -6.11
CA PHE A 61 -11.37 2.85 -7.24
C PHE A 61 -12.38 2.88 -8.38
N ARG A 62 -11.89 3.02 -9.61
CA ARG A 62 -12.69 2.84 -10.83
C ARG A 62 -12.19 1.61 -11.55
N PHE A 63 -13.07 0.63 -11.73
CA PHE A 63 -12.71 -0.67 -12.28
C PHE A 63 -12.97 -0.71 -13.79
N TYR A 64 -12.03 -1.28 -14.52
CA TYR A 64 -12.14 -1.51 -15.95
C TYR A 64 -11.73 -2.94 -16.27
N THR A 65 -12.46 -3.59 -17.19
CA THR A 65 -12.15 -4.95 -17.65
C THR A 65 -11.67 -4.98 -19.10
N THR A 66 -11.84 -3.89 -19.85
CA THR A 66 -11.47 -3.87 -21.27
C THR A 66 -9.95 -3.81 -21.44
N ARG A 67 -9.43 -4.61 -22.36
CA ARG A 67 -7.99 -4.64 -22.68
C ARG A 67 -7.44 -3.26 -23.06
N PHE A 68 -8.24 -2.39 -23.68
CA PHE A 68 -7.83 -1.02 -23.97
C PHE A 68 -7.53 -0.22 -22.69
N ALA A 69 -8.36 -0.35 -21.66
CA ALA A 69 -8.13 0.30 -20.37
C ALA A 69 -6.84 -0.18 -19.70
N SER A 70 -6.41 -1.43 -19.97
CA SER A 70 -5.15 -1.97 -19.46
C SER A 70 -3.93 -1.12 -19.85
N ASN A 71 -3.95 -0.32 -20.92
CA ASN A 71 -2.80 0.50 -21.30
C ASN A 71 -2.60 1.69 -20.36
N ASN A 72 -3.70 2.24 -19.84
CA ASN A 72 -3.70 3.52 -19.12
C ASN A 72 -3.94 3.38 -17.62
N ALA A 73 -4.46 2.23 -17.16
CA ALA A 73 -4.70 2.03 -15.73
C ALA A 73 -3.37 1.95 -14.94
N PRO A 74 -3.18 2.76 -13.89
CA PRO A 74 -1.99 2.74 -13.07
C PRO A 74 -1.88 1.42 -12.28
N ILE A 75 -3.01 0.84 -11.86
CA ILE A 75 -3.07 -0.49 -11.25
C ILE A 75 -3.54 -1.50 -12.30
N LYS A 76 -2.81 -2.60 -12.46
CA LYS A 76 -3.19 -3.71 -13.35
C LYS A 76 -3.15 -5.02 -12.57
N VAL A 77 -4.25 -5.75 -12.62
CA VAL A 77 -4.40 -7.09 -12.06
C VAL A 77 -4.53 -8.09 -13.21
N SER A 78 -3.69 -9.11 -13.21
CA SER A 78 -3.67 -10.17 -14.21
C SER A 78 -3.73 -11.56 -13.57
N PHE A 79 -4.32 -12.52 -14.27
CA PHE A 79 -4.43 -13.91 -13.83
C PHE A 79 -3.41 -14.77 -14.57
N VAL A 80 -2.68 -15.58 -13.84
CA VAL A 80 -1.62 -16.45 -14.36
C VAL A 80 -2.07 -17.89 -14.16
N ASN A 81 -2.20 -18.63 -15.26
CA ASN A 81 -2.57 -20.04 -15.22
C ASN A 81 -1.38 -20.95 -14.88
N GLU A 82 -0.79 -20.73 -13.71
CA GLU A 82 0.40 -21.41 -13.21
C GLU A 82 0.28 -21.68 -11.70
N GLN A 83 1.12 -22.60 -11.21
CA GLN A 83 1.28 -22.90 -9.80
C GLN A 83 1.94 -21.74 -9.06
N ALA A 84 1.36 -21.32 -7.94
CA ALA A 84 1.94 -20.33 -7.06
C ALA A 84 3.30 -20.80 -6.49
N PRO A 85 4.35 -19.97 -6.50
CA PRO A 85 5.64 -20.34 -5.91
C PRO A 85 5.58 -20.38 -4.38
N TYR A 86 4.84 -19.43 -3.78
CA TYR A 86 4.65 -19.32 -2.32
C TYR A 86 3.23 -18.85 -2.00
N TYR A 87 2.91 -17.60 -2.37
CA TYR A 87 1.58 -17.01 -2.21
C TYR A 87 0.84 -16.98 -3.55
N ILE A 88 -0.48 -17.10 -3.52
CA ILE A 88 -1.31 -17.08 -4.74
C ILE A 88 -1.41 -15.67 -5.35
N THR A 89 -1.02 -14.63 -4.61
CA THR A 89 -0.93 -13.27 -5.13
C THR A 89 0.50 -12.75 -5.02
N ARG A 90 0.88 -11.90 -5.97
CA ARG A 90 2.14 -11.16 -5.94
C ARG A 90 1.92 -9.78 -6.51
N SER A 91 2.33 -8.76 -5.79
CA SER A 91 2.32 -7.39 -6.31
C SER A 91 3.71 -6.80 -6.43
N LYS A 92 3.83 -5.82 -7.32
CA LYS A 92 4.97 -4.92 -7.45
C LYS A 92 4.46 -3.49 -7.53
N ARG A 93 4.98 -2.63 -6.66
CA ARG A 93 4.78 -1.18 -6.74
C ARG A 93 5.89 -0.55 -7.58
N HIS A 94 5.52 0.47 -8.31
CA HIS A 94 6.43 1.42 -8.91
C HIS A 94 6.26 2.74 -8.17
N GLU A 95 7.38 3.25 -7.70
CA GLU A 95 7.45 4.38 -6.79
C GLU A 95 8.43 5.39 -7.39
N THR A 96 8.15 6.67 -7.22
CA THR A 96 9.05 7.76 -7.59
C THR A 96 9.30 8.60 -6.36
N THR A 97 10.57 8.84 -6.04
CA THR A 97 10.96 9.75 -4.95
C THR A 97 11.11 11.14 -5.52
N GLY A 98 10.30 12.08 -5.04
CA GLY A 98 10.48 13.50 -5.36
C GLY A 98 11.40 14.15 -4.34
N TYR A 99 12.54 14.68 -4.78
CA TYR A 99 13.35 15.59 -3.96
C TYR A 99 12.78 16.99 -4.06
N PHE A 100 11.67 17.26 -3.36
CA PHE A 100 11.22 18.63 -3.19
C PHE A 100 11.96 19.24 -2.01
N THR A 101 12.41 20.49 -2.16
CA THR A 101 13.21 21.24 -1.18
C THR A 101 12.63 21.09 0.24
N ASN A 102 13.21 20.15 1.01
CA ASN A 102 12.97 19.81 2.42
C ASN A 102 12.04 18.61 2.74
N MET A 103 11.58 17.80 1.77
CA MET A 103 10.84 16.56 2.05
C MET A 103 11.19 15.43 1.07
N GLU A 104 11.52 14.26 1.61
CA GLU A 104 11.54 12.99 0.86
C GLU A 104 10.12 12.42 0.84
N ASP A 105 9.29 12.90 -0.08
CA ASP A 105 7.97 12.31 -0.32
C ASP A 105 8.01 11.42 -1.55
N GLY A 106 7.71 10.14 -1.34
CA GLY A 106 7.51 9.17 -2.40
C GLY A 106 6.08 9.20 -2.94
N PHE A 107 5.92 8.91 -4.23
CA PHE A 107 4.61 8.70 -4.85
C PHE A 107 4.56 7.35 -5.54
N ILE A 108 3.45 6.63 -5.37
CA ILE A 108 3.13 5.44 -6.15
C ILE A 108 2.54 5.92 -7.47
N ASN A 109 3.13 5.49 -8.58
CA ASN A 109 2.67 5.85 -9.92
C ASN A 109 2.10 4.65 -10.70
N ALA A 110 2.48 3.43 -10.33
CA ALA A 110 1.90 2.22 -10.89
C ALA A 110 1.98 1.04 -9.91
N ALA A 111 1.06 0.10 -10.05
CA ALA A 111 1.14 -1.20 -9.40
C ALA A 111 0.75 -2.32 -10.36
N ARG A 112 1.42 -3.46 -10.24
CA ARG A 112 1.13 -4.68 -11.00
C ARG A 112 0.85 -5.79 -10.01
N VAL A 113 -0.28 -6.48 -10.17
CA VAL A 113 -0.70 -7.59 -9.32
C VAL A 113 -0.89 -8.82 -10.21
N GLN A 114 -0.27 -9.92 -9.83
CA GLN A 114 -0.42 -11.22 -10.45
C GLN A 114 -1.15 -12.13 -9.48
N ILE A 115 -2.13 -12.88 -9.98
CA ILE A 115 -2.89 -13.87 -9.24
C ILE A 115 -2.70 -15.22 -9.92
N TYR A 116 -2.10 -16.17 -9.22
CA TYR A 116 -1.92 -17.54 -9.67
C TYR A 116 -3.25 -18.30 -9.50
N THR A 117 -3.71 -19.00 -10.53
CA THR A 117 -4.97 -19.78 -10.48
C THR A 117 -4.81 -21.14 -9.80
N GLN A 118 -3.58 -21.52 -9.43
CA GLN A 118 -3.27 -22.76 -8.71
C GLN A 118 -2.44 -22.46 -7.47
N THR A 119 -2.77 -23.12 -6.34
CA THR A 119 -1.98 -23.06 -5.11
C THR A 119 -0.62 -23.72 -5.28
N ARG A 120 0.25 -23.59 -4.28
CA ARG A 120 1.54 -24.28 -4.24
C ARG A 120 1.38 -25.81 -4.28
N GLU A 121 0.26 -26.34 -3.84
CA GLU A 121 -0.07 -27.78 -3.87
C GLU A 121 -0.74 -28.19 -5.19
N LYS A 122 -0.78 -27.30 -6.20
CA LYS A 122 -1.42 -27.49 -7.52
C LYS A 122 -2.94 -27.67 -7.44
N ARG A 123 -3.57 -27.25 -6.35
CA ARG A 123 -5.04 -27.20 -6.26
C ARG A 123 -5.55 -25.92 -6.92
N PRO A 124 -6.70 -25.92 -7.62
CA PRO A 124 -7.36 -24.69 -8.03
C PRO A 124 -7.62 -23.76 -6.83
N VAL A 125 -7.38 -22.45 -7.02
CA VAL A 125 -7.71 -21.45 -6.00
C VAL A 125 -9.21 -21.22 -5.93
N THR A 126 -9.71 -20.84 -4.76
CA THR A 126 -11.10 -20.41 -4.58
C THR A 126 -11.23 -18.90 -4.61
N SER A 127 -12.44 -18.40 -4.87
CA SER A 127 -12.75 -16.97 -4.79
C SER A 127 -12.46 -16.38 -3.41
N GLU A 128 -12.62 -17.14 -2.33
CA GLU A 128 -12.34 -16.68 -0.96
C GLU A 128 -10.84 -16.55 -0.72
N GLU A 129 -10.05 -17.53 -1.17
CA GLU A 129 -8.59 -17.45 -1.10
C GLU A 129 -8.05 -16.23 -1.84
N VAL A 130 -8.56 -15.98 -3.05
CA VAL A 130 -8.19 -14.78 -3.84
C VAL A 130 -8.56 -13.51 -3.09
N TYR A 131 -9.78 -13.40 -2.56
CA TYR A 131 -10.22 -12.23 -1.80
C TYR A 131 -9.34 -11.99 -0.56
N ASN A 132 -9.12 -13.01 0.28
CA ASN A 132 -8.33 -12.89 1.51
C ASN A 132 -6.86 -12.53 1.23
N SER A 133 -6.26 -13.13 0.20
CA SER A 133 -4.88 -12.81 -0.22
C SER A 133 -4.80 -11.39 -0.80
N MET A 134 -5.82 -10.96 -1.55
CA MET A 134 -5.88 -9.61 -2.10
C MET A 134 -6.04 -8.52 -1.04
N LEU A 135 -6.60 -8.80 0.15
CA LEU A 135 -6.61 -7.81 1.23
C LEU A 135 -5.19 -7.35 1.60
N ASN A 136 -4.23 -8.29 1.69
CA ASN A 136 -2.81 -7.97 1.94
C ASN A 136 -2.19 -7.18 0.77
N GLU A 137 -2.39 -7.63 -0.47
CA GLU A 137 -1.80 -6.99 -1.64
C GLU A 137 -2.35 -5.59 -1.88
N VAL A 138 -3.66 -5.38 -1.70
CA VAL A 138 -4.27 -4.06 -1.88
C VAL A 138 -3.71 -3.09 -0.84
N GLY A 139 -3.60 -3.48 0.43
CA GLY A 139 -2.98 -2.65 1.46
C GLY A 139 -1.53 -2.29 1.11
N TYR A 140 -0.77 -3.28 0.61
CA TYR A 140 0.60 -3.04 0.15
C TYR A 140 0.62 -2.03 -1.01
N ILE A 141 -0.13 -2.24 -2.10
CA ILE A 141 -0.15 -1.30 -3.24
C ILE A 141 -0.75 0.08 -2.91
N LEU A 142 -1.40 0.23 -1.75
CA LEU A 142 -1.82 1.53 -1.21
C LEU A 142 -0.73 2.26 -0.41
N GLY A 143 0.42 1.63 -0.23
CA GLY A 143 1.58 2.22 0.44
C GLY A 143 1.77 1.76 1.87
N LEU A 144 1.05 0.74 2.34
CA LEU A 144 1.34 0.08 3.61
C LEU A 144 2.47 -0.93 3.44
N GLU A 145 3.18 -1.24 4.52
CA GLU A 145 4.19 -2.30 4.49
C GLU A 145 3.61 -3.65 4.88
N LYS A 146 4.16 -4.68 4.26
CA LYS A 146 3.94 -6.06 4.68
C LYS A 146 4.69 -6.27 6.00
N LEU A 147 3.98 -6.73 7.01
CA LEU A 147 4.52 -7.01 8.34
C LEU A 147 5.01 -8.46 8.41
N PHE A 148 6.12 -8.70 9.09
CA PHE A 148 6.72 -10.02 9.26
C PHE A 148 6.86 -10.35 10.74
N GLY A 149 6.70 -11.62 11.10
CA GLY A 149 6.74 -12.09 12.48
C GLY A 149 5.40 -11.91 13.21
N GLN A 150 5.45 -11.92 14.54
CA GLN A 150 4.24 -11.84 15.36
C GLN A 150 3.55 -10.48 15.23
N CYS A 151 2.39 -10.47 14.59
CA CYS A 151 1.55 -9.29 14.45
C CYS A 151 0.54 -9.23 15.59
N ASP A 152 0.90 -8.51 16.65
CA ASP A 152 0.01 -8.16 17.76
C ASP A 152 -0.09 -6.61 17.84
N PRO A 153 -1.28 -6.01 17.65
CA PRO A 153 -2.55 -6.66 17.29
C PRO A 153 -2.56 -7.23 15.85
N PRO A 154 -3.47 -8.19 15.55
CA PRO A 154 -3.61 -8.81 14.23
C PRO A 154 -3.90 -7.83 13.09
N SER A 155 -3.46 -8.17 11.88
CA SER A 155 -3.60 -7.32 10.70
C SER A 155 -3.54 -8.14 9.41
N VAL A 156 -4.31 -7.73 8.40
CA VAL A 156 -4.22 -8.35 7.06
C VAL A 156 -2.87 -8.09 6.39
N MET A 157 -2.12 -7.08 6.85
CA MET A 157 -0.78 -6.77 6.36
C MET A 157 0.28 -7.77 6.86
N CYS A 158 -0.07 -8.67 7.78
CA CYS A 158 0.84 -9.68 8.31
C CYS A 158 1.07 -10.84 7.34
N MET A 159 2.31 -11.05 6.91
CA MET A 159 2.70 -12.07 5.94
C MET A 159 2.49 -13.51 6.45
N ASP A 160 2.62 -13.72 7.75
CA ASP A 160 2.40 -15.03 8.39
C ASP A 160 0.91 -15.37 8.54
N GLN A 161 0.02 -14.40 8.29
CA GLN A 161 -1.43 -14.54 8.39
C GLN A 161 -2.17 -14.30 7.07
N VAL A 162 -1.44 -14.23 5.94
CA VAL A 162 -2.04 -14.03 4.61
C VAL A 162 -3.03 -15.16 4.32
N GLY A 163 -4.24 -14.79 3.91
CA GLY A 163 -5.32 -15.75 3.62
C GLY A 163 -6.17 -16.12 4.85
N LEU A 164 -5.73 -15.82 6.08
CA LEU A 164 -6.46 -16.16 7.30
C LEU A 164 -7.53 -15.12 7.68
N HIS A 165 -7.33 -13.87 7.27
CA HIS A 165 -8.27 -12.79 7.51
C HIS A 165 -9.24 -12.63 6.35
N ASN A 166 -10.53 -12.53 6.67
CA ASN A 166 -11.60 -12.28 5.69
C ASN A 166 -12.12 -10.83 5.72
N SER A 167 -11.52 -9.97 6.55
CA SER A 167 -11.87 -8.56 6.66
C SER A 167 -10.69 -7.76 7.22
N LEU A 168 -10.71 -6.45 6.99
CA LEU A 168 -9.71 -5.53 7.53
C LEU A 168 -9.86 -5.40 9.05
N THR A 169 -8.75 -5.43 9.78
CA THR A 169 -8.74 -5.20 11.23
C THR A 169 -8.78 -3.71 11.55
N GLU A 170 -8.94 -3.36 12.83
CA GLU A 170 -8.85 -1.95 13.24
C GLU A 170 -7.45 -1.37 12.99
N ARG A 171 -6.40 -2.17 13.26
CA ARG A 171 -5.02 -1.80 12.96
C ARG A 171 -4.83 -1.43 11.49
N ASP A 172 -5.44 -2.19 10.57
CA ASP A 172 -5.34 -1.91 9.13
C ASP A 172 -5.99 -0.56 8.76
N ARG A 173 -7.12 -0.23 9.40
CA ARG A 173 -7.79 1.07 9.23
C ARG A 173 -6.95 2.22 9.76
N GLU A 174 -6.37 2.07 10.96
CA GLU A 174 -5.51 3.07 11.58
C GLU A 174 -4.28 3.37 10.71
N LEU A 175 -3.58 2.31 10.25
CA LEU A 175 -2.42 2.44 9.36
C LEU A 175 -2.77 3.17 8.06
N LEU A 176 -3.93 2.87 7.48
CA LEU A 176 -4.41 3.54 6.28
C LEU A 176 -4.74 5.02 6.54
N ILE A 177 -5.42 5.31 7.64
CA ILE A 177 -5.79 6.69 8.01
C ILE A 177 -4.52 7.51 8.23
N GLU A 178 -3.57 7.03 9.03
CA GLU A 178 -2.29 7.70 9.29
C GLU A 178 -1.58 8.03 7.97
N LYS A 179 -1.49 7.04 7.08
CA LYS A 179 -0.86 7.16 5.76
C LYS A 179 -1.46 8.27 4.91
N TYR A 180 -2.78 8.40 4.90
CA TYR A 180 -3.50 9.34 4.04
C TYR A 180 -3.90 10.65 4.73
N GLU A 181 -3.77 10.78 6.06
CA GLU A 181 -3.96 12.05 6.80
C GLU A 181 -2.72 12.93 6.81
N ARG A 182 -1.53 12.34 7.03
CA ARG A 182 -0.26 13.07 6.97
C ARG A 182 -0.17 13.89 5.68
N SER A 183 -0.57 13.27 4.56
CA SER A 183 -0.77 13.93 3.28
C SER A 183 -1.57 15.21 3.29
N SER A 184 -2.74 15.20 3.92
CA SER A 184 -3.69 16.30 3.78
C SER A 184 -3.12 17.54 4.45
N ASN A 185 -2.45 17.34 5.57
CA ASN A 185 -1.78 18.38 6.33
C ASN A 185 -0.55 18.92 5.58
N ASP A 186 0.27 18.04 4.99
CA ASP A 186 1.43 18.44 4.17
C ASP A 186 0.99 19.32 2.97
N ILE A 187 -0.09 18.94 2.27
CA ILE A 187 -0.64 19.70 1.14
C ILE A 187 -1.19 21.08 1.60
N LYS A 188 -1.87 21.13 2.76
CA LYS A 188 -2.37 22.41 3.33
C LYS A 188 -1.22 23.34 3.68
N GLU A 189 -0.15 22.82 4.27
CA GLU A 189 1.03 23.60 4.64
C GLU A 189 1.76 24.14 3.41
N MET A 190 1.91 23.33 2.34
CA MET A 190 2.47 23.77 1.07
C MET A 190 1.68 24.92 0.43
N LYS A 191 0.34 24.81 0.38
CA LYS A 191 -0.52 25.88 -0.15
C LYS A 191 -0.42 27.16 0.67
N SER A 192 -0.30 27.06 1.99
CA SER A 192 -0.10 28.20 2.89
C SER A 192 1.24 28.91 2.64
N LYS A 193 2.33 28.16 2.44
CA LYS A 193 3.66 28.70 2.12
C LYS A 193 3.73 29.37 0.74
N GLN A 194 3.07 28.81 -0.28
CA GLN A 194 3.01 29.43 -1.60
C GLN A 194 2.23 30.76 -1.63
N ASN A 195 1.17 30.88 -0.82
CA ASN A 195 0.39 32.11 -0.73
C ASN A 195 1.07 33.24 0.08
N LYS A 196 2.04 32.92 0.94
CA LYS A 196 2.82 33.94 1.69
C LYS A 196 3.97 34.55 0.88
N ASN A 197 4.33 33.95 -0.25
CA ASN A 197 5.41 34.40 -1.13
C ASN A 197 4.89 35.10 -2.40
N ARG A 198 3.61 35.48 -2.42
CA ARG A 198 2.98 36.35 -3.42
C ARG A 198 2.51 37.63 -2.74
#